data_AF-A0AAD2FFG7-F1
#
_entry.id   AF-A0AAD2FFG7-F1
#
_cell.length_a   1.000
_cell.length_b   1.000
_cell.length_c   1.000
_cell.angle_alpha   90.00
_cell.angle_beta   90.00
_cell.angle_gamma   90.00
#
_symmetry.space_group_name_H-M   'P 1'
#
loop_
_entity.id
_entity.type
_entity.pdbx_description
1 polymer ?
#
loop_
_entity_poly.entity_id
_entity_poly.type
_entity_poly.pdbx_seq_one_letter_code
_entity_poly.pdbx_strand_id
1 'polypeptide(L)'
;MSINLQQEIQKSKDYVNSIKDTKRNLIFVHIPKTAGSTIEDVGAKQAKLSWGSCRFNHRPKRALCKKPIMLYPNEFEWPMKVGYWHIPPYYFPLMGSNPYKNVDLFAIIRDPFERLLSEFYYVCRKKLKPQYWDIIDCNRTRVHEPEYLNYWLRREINNSKPSLQVTASDLLFRNGHYTPQYDFIVSSPDQVRMVDYVMHMKNLNDEFQPLMDAYGINAAMPPRKANVAHEERDLSADHLEDATNALINDRYGKDFELMKAQRKETS
;
A
#
# COMPACT_ATOMS: atom_id res chain seq x y z
N MET A 1 2.04 29.61 -34.82
CA MET A 1 1.34 30.36 -33.75
C MET A 1 2.40 31.01 -32.88
N SER A 2 2.40 32.33 -32.74
CA SER A 2 3.26 33.01 -31.78
C SER A 2 2.63 32.91 -30.40
N ILE A 3 3.42 32.45 -29.41
CA ILE A 3 2.99 32.41 -28.02
C ILE A 3 2.96 33.84 -27.50
N ASN A 4 1.81 34.29 -27.01
CA ASN A 4 1.68 35.58 -26.36
C ASN A 4 2.24 35.50 -24.94
N LEU A 5 3.51 35.89 -24.78
CA LEU A 5 4.23 35.80 -23.52
C LEU A 5 3.51 36.53 -22.37
N GLN A 6 2.87 37.66 -22.64
CA GLN A 6 2.13 38.41 -21.61
C GLN A 6 0.89 37.65 -21.13
N GLN A 7 0.20 36.98 -22.06
CA GLN A 7 -0.96 36.15 -21.73
C GLN A 7 -0.57 34.93 -20.90
N GLU A 8 0.55 34.28 -21.21
CA GLU A 8 1.06 33.14 -20.44
C GLU A 8 1.57 33.55 -19.04
N ILE A 9 2.19 34.73 -18.93
CA ILE A 9 2.57 35.31 -17.62
C ILE A 9 1.32 35.59 -16.78
N GLN A 10 0.27 36.17 -17.36
CA GLN A 10 -0.96 36.47 -16.62
C GLN A 10 -1.64 35.19 -16.14
N LYS A 11 -1.78 34.17 -17.00
CA LYS A 11 -2.31 32.85 -16.62
C LYS A 11 -1.52 32.22 -15.46
N SER A 12 -0.19 32.34 -15.49
CA SER A 12 0.67 31.81 -14.44
C SER A 12 0.46 32.55 -13.11
N LYS A 13 0.32 33.88 -13.14
CA LYS A 13 0.00 34.68 -11.95
C LYS A 13 -1.38 34.33 -11.39
N ASP A 14 -2.37 34.20 -12.26
CA ASP A 14 -3.74 33.83 -11.86
C ASP A 14 -3.75 32.44 -11.23
N TYR A 15 -2.98 31.49 -11.78
CA TYR A 15 -2.80 30.15 -11.19
C TYR A 15 -2.18 30.21 -9.80
N VAL A 16 -1.05 30.92 -9.63
CA VAL A 16 -0.40 31.06 -8.31
C VAL A 16 -1.33 31.72 -7.30
N ASN A 17 -2.03 32.79 -7.71
CA ASN A 17 -2.99 33.49 -6.84
C ASN A 17 -4.26 32.67 -6.55
N SER A 18 -4.55 31.64 -7.36
CA SER A 18 -5.65 30.71 -7.09
C SER A 18 -5.34 29.72 -5.96
N ILE A 19 -4.07 29.59 -5.57
CA ILE A 19 -3.64 28.73 -4.47
C ILE A 19 -4.04 29.40 -3.15
N LYS A 20 -5.23 29.03 -2.64
CA LYS A 20 -5.79 29.56 -1.38
C LYS A 20 -5.27 28.84 -0.14
N ASP A 21 -4.73 27.65 -0.31
CA ASP A 21 -4.17 26.83 0.75
C ASP A 21 -3.04 25.98 0.18
N THR A 22 -1.86 26.02 0.82
CA THR A 22 -0.73 25.15 0.51
C THR A 22 -0.76 23.87 1.35
N LYS A 23 -1.65 23.78 2.35
CA LYS A 23 -1.88 22.56 3.13
C LYS A 23 -2.62 21.55 2.28
N ARG A 24 -1.85 20.74 1.57
CA ARG A 24 -2.35 19.53 0.95
C ARG A 24 -2.52 18.48 2.03
N ASN A 25 -3.62 17.74 1.94
CA ASN A 25 -3.87 16.63 2.85
C ASN A 25 -2.91 15.49 2.54
N LEU A 26 -2.39 14.85 3.58
CA LEU A 26 -1.57 13.66 3.43
C LEU A 26 -2.44 12.40 3.54
N ILE A 27 -2.42 11.56 2.51
CA ILE A 27 -3.19 10.30 2.47
C ILE A 27 -2.25 9.10 2.34
N PHE A 28 -2.48 8.10 3.19
CA PHE A 28 -1.77 6.83 3.14
C PHE A 28 -2.34 5.90 2.05
N VAL A 29 -1.46 5.41 1.18
CA VAL A 29 -1.71 4.33 0.22
C VAL A 29 -1.32 2.99 0.88
N HIS A 30 -2.30 2.12 1.10
CA HIS A 30 -2.07 0.85 1.79
C HIS A 30 -1.56 -0.22 0.84
N ILE A 31 -0.25 -0.43 0.87
CA ILE A 31 0.39 -1.59 0.24
C ILE A 31 0.28 -2.80 1.19
N PRO A 32 -0.26 -3.96 0.75
CA PRO A 32 -0.38 -5.11 1.63
C PRO A 32 0.96 -5.53 2.24
N LYS A 33 0.93 -5.80 3.55
CA LYS A 33 2.04 -6.37 4.35
C LYS A 33 3.23 -5.44 4.59
N THR A 34 3.00 -4.14 4.50
CA THR A 34 4.00 -3.08 4.77
C THR A 34 3.62 -2.21 5.99
N ALA A 35 3.06 -2.82 7.04
CA ALA A 35 2.56 -2.16 8.26
C ALA A 35 1.29 -1.30 8.09
N GLY A 36 0.56 -1.42 6.98
CA GLY A 36 -0.61 -0.58 6.71
C GLY A 36 -1.69 -0.57 7.79
N SER A 37 -2.01 -1.72 8.40
CA SER A 37 -2.98 -1.76 9.51
C SER A 37 -2.55 -0.93 10.73
N THR A 38 -1.25 -0.82 11.00
CA THR A 38 -0.69 -0.02 12.10
C THR A 38 -0.80 1.47 11.78
N ILE A 39 -0.47 1.87 10.55
CA ILE A 39 -0.59 3.27 10.11
C ILE A 39 -2.03 3.75 10.13
N GLU A 40 -2.96 2.93 9.66
CA GLU A 40 -4.39 3.22 9.75
C GLU A 40 -4.87 3.38 11.20
N ASP A 41 -4.37 2.54 12.11
CA ASP A 41 -4.69 2.65 13.54
C ASP A 41 -4.16 3.95 14.15
N VAL A 42 -2.92 4.33 13.82
CA VAL A 42 -2.28 5.56 14.29
C VAL A 42 -3.05 6.78 13.76
N GLY A 43 -3.28 6.84 12.45
CA GLY A 43 -4.03 7.93 11.81
C GLY A 43 -5.43 8.08 12.40
N ALA A 44 -6.17 6.98 12.58
CA ALA A 44 -7.52 7.03 13.13
C ALA A 44 -7.56 7.41 14.62
N LYS A 45 -6.68 6.83 15.46
CA LYS A 45 -6.74 7.00 16.91
C LYS A 45 -6.16 8.34 17.36
N GLN A 46 -5.00 8.72 16.80
CA GLN A 46 -4.22 9.87 17.26
C GLN A 46 -4.57 11.14 16.47
N ALA A 47 -4.62 11.04 15.14
CA ALA A 47 -4.84 12.19 14.26
C ALA A 47 -6.30 12.38 13.78
N LYS A 48 -7.20 11.43 14.08
CA LYS A 48 -8.59 11.40 13.58
C LYS A 48 -8.70 11.44 12.05
N LEU A 49 -7.70 10.88 11.35
CA LEU A 49 -7.64 10.78 9.90
C LEU A 49 -8.15 9.43 9.40
N SER A 50 -8.85 9.44 8.27
CA SER A 50 -9.31 8.24 7.58
C SER A 50 -8.31 7.82 6.51
N TRP A 51 -7.52 6.81 6.81
CA TRP A 51 -6.53 6.23 5.88
C TRP A 51 -6.87 4.80 5.51
N GLY A 52 -6.38 4.38 4.34
CA GLY A 52 -6.56 3.04 3.77
C GLY A 52 -7.98 2.48 3.98
N SER A 53 -8.10 1.33 4.62
CA SER A 53 -9.36 0.62 4.79
C SER A 53 -10.50 1.47 5.38
N CYS A 54 -10.22 2.39 6.31
CA CYS A 54 -11.26 3.29 6.87
C CYS A 54 -11.82 4.27 5.83
N ARG A 55 -10.98 4.74 4.90
CA ARG A 55 -11.38 5.66 3.81
C ARG A 55 -12.29 4.97 2.80
N PHE A 56 -12.06 3.69 2.55
CA PHE A 56 -12.82 2.90 1.57
C PHE A 56 -14.04 2.17 2.19
N ASN A 57 -14.44 2.53 3.41
CA ASN A 57 -15.65 2.01 4.07
C ASN A 57 -15.70 0.46 4.14
N HIS A 58 -14.56 -0.17 4.44
CA HIS A 58 -14.41 -1.63 4.39
C HIS A 58 -15.36 -2.38 5.37
N ARG A 59 -15.70 -3.64 5.06
CA ARG A 59 -16.43 -4.55 5.98
C ARG A 59 -15.62 -5.80 6.36
N PRO A 60 -15.76 -6.31 7.60
CA PRO A 60 -16.47 -5.70 8.73
C PRO A 60 -15.79 -4.39 9.16
N LYS A 61 -16.56 -3.34 9.45
CA LYS A 61 -15.99 -2.05 9.84
C LYS A 61 -15.11 -2.26 11.06
N ARG A 62 -13.82 -1.90 10.98
CA ARG A 62 -12.99 -1.85 12.19
C ARG A 62 -13.63 -0.85 13.15
N ALA A 63 -13.63 -1.16 14.45
CA ALA A 63 -14.21 -0.28 15.47
C ALA A 63 -13.60 1.13 15.43
N LEU A 64 -12.33 1.23 15.04
CA LEU A 64 -11.61 2.47 14.83
C LEU A 64 -12.07 3.29 13.62
N CYS A 65 -12.74 2.70 12.62
CA CYS A 65 -13.26 3.43 11.45
C CYS A 65 -14.64 4.07 11.70
N LYS A 66 -15.09 4.15 12.95
CA LYS A 66 -16.36 4.81 13.32
C LYS A 66 -16.14 6.32 13.53
N LYS A 67 -17.11 7.14 13.13
CA LYS A 67 -17.09 8.61 13.30
C LYS A 67 -16.80 8.99 14.77
N PRO A 68 -16.05 10.07 15.04
CA PRO A 68 -15.86 11.26 14.19
C PRO A 68 -14.48 11.31 13.54
N ILE A 69 -14.12 10.31 12.74
CA ILE A 69 -13.01 10.46 11.78
C ILE A 69 -13.46 11.44 10.71
N MET A 70 -12.61 12.41 10.37
CA MET A 70 -12.83 13.29 9.22
C MET A 70 -12.88 12.43 7.96
N LEU A 71 -14.09 12.31 7.39
CA LEU A 71 -14.27 11.97 5.99
C LEU A 71 -14.16 13.30 5.24
N TYR A 72 -13.34 13.38 4.19
CA TYR A 72 -13.29 14.60 3.39
C TYR A 72 -14.67 14.85 2.76
N PRO A 73 -15.08 16.12 2.56
CA PRO A 73 -16.37 16.42 1.95
C PRO A 73 -16.52 15.72 0.59
N ASN A 74 -17.70 15.17 0.31
CA ASN A 74 -18.07 14.51 -0.97
C ASN A 74 -17.42 13.15 -1.27
N GLU A 75 -17.06 12.36 -0.24
CA GLU A 75 -16.55 11.01 -0.45
C GLU A 75 -17.60 10.06 -1.06
N PHE A 76 -17.24 9.49 -2.22
CA PHE A 76 -17.97 8.42 -2.90
C PHE A 76 -18.09 7.19 -1.99
N GLU A 77 -19.30 6.63 -1.85
CA GLU A 77 -19.49 5.37 -1.12
C GLU A 77 -19.01 4.19 -1.96
N TRP A 78 -17.84 3.66 -1.61
CA TRP A 78 -17.26 2.49 -2.29
C TRP A 78 -18.09 1.22 -2.03
N PRO A 79 -18.28 0.35 -3.05
CA PRO A 79 -18.99 -0.91 -2.90
C PRO A 79 -18.45 -1.74 -1.72
N MET A 80 -19.35 -2.16 -0.83
CA MET A 80 -18.96 -2.89 0.36
C MET A 80 -18.42 -4.29 -0.02
N LYS A 81 -17.39 -4.75 0.71
CA LYS A 81 -16.71 -6.07 0.63
C LYS A 81 -15.52 -6.19 -0.34
N VAL A 82 -15.10 -5.10 -0.97
CA VAL A 82 -13.94 -5.13 -1.87
C VAL A 82 -12.75 -4.43 -1.21
N GLY A 83 -11.56 -5.03 -1.33
CA GLY A 83 -10.29 -4.49 -0.83
C GLY A 83 -9.76 -3.27 -1.59
N TYR A 84 -10.60 -2.26 -1.89
CA TYR A 84 -10.22 -1.12 -2.75
C TYR A 84 -8.96 -0.40 -2.28
N TRP A 85 -8.70 -0.34 -0.98
CA TRP A 85 -7.49 0.30 -0.43
C TRP A 85 -6.19 -0.42 -0.83
N HIS A 86 -6.26 -1.63 -1.37
CA HIS A 86 -5.13 -2.38 -1.92
C HIS A 86 -5.03 -2.28 -3.47
N ILE A 87 -5.73 -1.34 -4.10
CA ILE A 87 -5.59 -1.06 -5.53
C ILE A 87 -4.55 0.07 -5.73
N PRO A 88 -3.60 -0.07 -6.67
CA PRO A 88 -2.72 1.02 -7.06
C PRO A 88 -3.46 2.32 -7.43
N PRO A 89 -2.98 3.49 -6.98
CA PRO A 89 -3.65 4.78 -7.17
C PRO A 89 -4.08 5.08 -8.62
N TYR A 90 -3.28 4.66 -9.61
CA TYR A 90 -3.52 4.98 -11.02
C TYR A 90 -4.77 4.32 -11.63
N TYR A 91 -5.36 3.29 -10.99
CA TYR A 91 -6.61 2.68 -11.47
C TYR A 91 -7.87 3.45 -11.04
N PHE A 92 -7.80 4.34 -10.04
CA PHE A 92 -8.98 5.02 -9.53
C PHE A 92 -9.60 6.05 -10.49
N PRO A 93 -8.82 6.87 -11.24
CA PRO A 93 -9.40 7.72 -12.29
C PRO A 93 -10.27 6.95 -13.29
N LEU A 94 -9.95 5.67 -13.56
CA LEU A 94 -10.72 4.81 -14.46
C LEU A 94 -12.07 4.36 -13.86
N MET A 95 -12.26 4.50 -12.55
CA MET A 95 -13.50 4.13 -11.84
C MET A 95 -14.47 5.31 -11.64
N GLY A 96 -14.24 6.46 -12.29
CA GLY A 96 -15.12 7.63 -12.21
C GLY A 96 -15.04 8.43 -10.90
N SER A 97 -14.19 8.01 -9.95
CA SER A 97 -13.91 8.71 -8.70
C SER A 97 -12.45 8.47 -8.29
N ASN A 98 -11.71 9.55 -8.00
CA ASN A 98 -10.32 9.45 -7.55
C ASN A 98 -10.22 9.86 -6.07
N PRO A 99 -10.06 8.91 -5.13
CA PRO A 99 -9.93 9.18 -3.70
C PRO A 99 -8.60 9.86 -3.33
N TYR A 100 -7.69 9.96 -4.30
CA TYR A 100 -6.36 10.55 -4.19
C TYR A 100 -6.22 11.84 -5.02
N LYS A 101 -7.33 12.47 -5.42
CA LYS A 101 -7.30 13.75 -6.12
C LYS A 101 -6.94 14.89 -5.17
N ASN A 102 -6.03 15.78 -5.59
CA ASN A 102 -5.65 17.01 -4.88
C ASN A 102 -5.14 16.79 -3.44
N VAL A 103 -4.45 15.68 -3.22
CA VAL A 103 -3.79 15.34 -1.96
C VAL A 103 -2.34 14.98 -2.24
N ASP A 104 -1.56 14.84 -1.18
CA ASP A 104 -0.23 14.23 -1.24
C ASP A 104 -0.35 12.81 -0.70
N LEU A 105 0.39 11.89 -1.31
CA LEU A 105 0.35 10.48 -1.02
C LEU A 105 1.62 10.02 -0.36
N PHE A 106 1.47 9.15 0.63
CA PHE A 106 2.59 8.38 1.15
C PHE A 106 2.29 6.89 1.19
N ALA A 107 3.33 6.09 1.02
CA ALA A 107 3.26 4.64 1.13
C ALA A 107 4.46 4.11 1.89
N ILE A 108 4.31 2.88 2.40
CA ILE A 108 5.42 2.14 3.00
C ILE A 108 5.70 0.94 2.13
N ILE A 109 6.97 0.72 1.82
CA ILE A 109 7.46 -0.47 1.13
C ILE A 109 8.28 -1.36 2.07
N ARG A 110 8.37 -2.63 1.72
CA ARG A 110 9.12 -3.66 2.45
C ARG A 110 9.95 -4.47 1.47
N ASP A 111 11.03 -5.06 1.96
CA ASP A 111 11.73 -6.10 1.21
C ASP A 111 10.74 -7.16 0.66
N PRO A 112 10.76 -7.47 -0.65
CA PRO A 112 9.81 -8.39 -1.26
C PRO A 112 9.80 -9.79 -0.64
N PHE A 113 10.96 -10.35 -0.28
CA PHE A 113 11.02 -11.67 0.38
C PHE A 113 10.33 -11.63 1.74
N GLU A 114 10.66 -10.62 2.54
CA GLU A 114 10.06 -10.40 3.85
C GLU A 114 8.56 -10.10 3.79
N ARG A 115 8.10 -9.43 2.72
CA ARG A 115 6.69 -9.12 2.46
C ARG A 115 5.91 -10.39 2.16
N LEU A 116 6.43 -11.25 1.28
CA LEU A 116 5.82 -12.51 0.89
C LEU A 116 5.80 -13.52 2.03
N LEU A 117 6.89 -13.64 2.79
CA LEU A 117 6.92 -14.46 4.01
C LEU A 117 5.89 -14.00 5.03
N SER A 118 5.71 -12.69 5.17
CA SER A 118 4.68 -12.12 6.04
C SER A 118 3.26 -12.38 5.55
N GLU A 119 3.06 -12.51 4.23
CA GLU A 119 1.78 -12.89 3.63
C GLU A 119 1.48 -14.35 3.90
N PHE A 120 2.43 -15.25 3.65
CA PHE A 120 2.32 -16.69 3.95
C PHE A 120 1.82 -16.93 5.38
N TYR A 121 2.52 -16.37 6.39
CA TYR A 121 2.10 -16.52 7.77
C TYR A 121 0.74 -15.88 8.07
N TYR A 122 0.42 -14.74 7.45
CA TYR A 122 -0.86 -14.08 7.66
C TYR A 122 -2.04 -14.92 7.17
N VAL A 123 -1.90 -15.47 5.96
CA VAL A 123 -2.92 -16.33 5.35
C VAL A 123 -3.07 -17.61 6.14
N CYS A 124 -1.96 -18.28 6.48
CA CYS A 124 -1.98 -19.53 7.21
C CYS A 124 -2.51 -19.36 8.64
N ARG A 125 -2.24 -18.25 9.32
CA ARG A 125 -2.75 -18.02 10.68
C ARG A 125 -4.21 -17.57 10.72
N LYS A 126 -4.67 -16.76 9.77
CA LYS A 126 -6.06 -16.32 9.78
C LYS A 126 -6.99 -17.50 9.52
N LYS A 127 -7.86 -17.80 10.48
CA LYS A 127 -9.10 -18.56 10.24
C LYS A 127 -10.04 -17.69 9.40
N LEU A 128 -9.74 -17.54 8.10
CA LEU A 128 -10.60 -16.82 7.18
C LEU A 128 -11.94 -17.54 7.15
N LYS A 129 -13.01 -16.84 7.55
CA LYS A 129 -14.36 -17.36 7.40
C LYS A 129 -14.75 -17.22 5.91
N PRO A 130 -15.28 -18.28 5.28
CA PRO A 130 -15.61 -18.32 3.84
C PRO A 130 -16.40 -17.11 3.32
N GLN A 131 -17.24 -16.51 4.16
CA GLN A 131 -18.21 -15.50 3.73
C GLN A 131 -17.64 -14.09 3.46
N TYR A 132 -16.35 -13.83 3.68
CA TYR A 132 -15.79 -12.47 3.58
C TYR A 132 -14.61 -12.31 2.62
N TRP A 133 -13.93 -13.40 2.25
CA TRP A 133 -12.67 -13.35 1.49
C TRP A 133 -12.51 -14.63 0.66
N ASP A 134 -11.87 -14.54 -0.51
CA ASP A 134 -11.42 -15.72 -1.26
C ASP A 134 -10.57 -16.59 -0.32
N ILE A 135 -11.03 -17.81 -0.05
CA ILE A 135 -10.31 -18.74 0.80
C ILE A 135 -9.00 -19.07 0.06
N ILE A 136 -7.89 -18.58 0.60
CA ILE A 136 -6.58 -19.12 0.22
C ILE A 136 -6.40 -20.37 1.07
N ASP A 137 -6.35 -21.52 0.41
CA ASP A 137 -6.09 -22.76 1.10
C ASP A 137 -4.64 -22.76 1.63
N CYS A 138 -4.51 -22.92 2.94
CA CYS A 138 -3.25 -23.15 3.61
C CYS A 138 -3.37 -24.32 4.57
N ASN A 139 -2.48 -25.29 4.40
CA ASN A 139 -2.29 -26.38 5.32
C ASN A 139 -1.47 -25.90 6.53
N ARG A 140 -2.19 -25.57 7.60
CA ARG A 140 -1.60 -25.03 8.84
C ARG A 140 -0.64 -26.00 9.53
N THR A 141 -0.75 -27.30 9.30
CA THR A 141 0.15 -28.28 9.93
C THR A 141 1.55 -28.22 9.33
N ARG A 142 1.71 -27.62 8.16
CA ARG A 142 2.96 -27.55 7.40
C ARG A 142 3.59 -26.15 7.42
N VAL A 143 3.08 -25.23 8.25
CA VAL A 143 3.48 -23.81 8.23
C VAL A 143 4.94 -23.56 8.68
N HIS A 144 5.58 -24.58 9.23
CA HIS A 144 6.98 -24.58 9.65
C HIS A 144 7.91 -25.34 8.69
N GLU A 145 7.39 -25.90 7.59
CA GLU A 145 8.17 -26.66 6.60
C GLU A 145 8.68 -25.73 5.48
N PRO A 146 10.01 -25.63 5.26
CA PRO A 146 10.59 -24.86 4.14
C PRO A 146 10.04 -25.27 2.78
N GLU A 147 9.86 -26.57 2.53
CA GLU A 147 9.36 -27.09 1.25
C GLU A 147 7.92 -26.64 1.01
N TYR A 148 7.10 -26.58 2.07
CA TYR A 148 5.73 -26.11 1.97
C TYR A 148 5.65 -24.60 1.69
N LEU A 149 6.50 -23.80 2.32
CA LEU A 149 6.64 -22.37 2.02
C LEU A 149 6.96 -22.15 0.54
N ASN A 150 7.95 -22.86 0.01
CA ASN A 150 8.37 -22.76 -1.39
C ASN A 150 7.28 -23.20 -2.37
N TYR A 151 6.60 -24.32 -2.09
CA TYR A 151 5.46 -24.77 -2.88
C TYR A 151 4.34 -23.71 -2.89
N TRP A 152 3.98 -23.20 -1.71
CA TRP A 152 2.86 -22.27 -1.55
C TRP A 152 3.14 -20.94 -2.25
N LEU A 153 4.35 -20.37 -2.08
CA LEU A 153 4.73 -19.12 -2.72
C LEU A 153 4.74 -19.24 -4.24
N ARG A 154 5.33 -20.30 -4.80
CA ARG A 154 5.32 -20.52 -6.26
C ARG A 154 3.91 -20.63 -6.80
N ARG A 155 3.02 -21.35 -6.10
CA ARG A 155 1.61 -21.49 -6.48
C ARG A 155 0.90 -20.13 -6.51
N GLU A 156 0.99 -19.34 -5.43
CA GLU A 156 0.26 -18.06 -5.36
C GLU A 156 0.83 -16.99 -6.29
N ILE A 157 2.15 -16.95 -6.50
CA ILE A 157 2.78 -16.03 -7.47
C ILE A 157 2.35 -16.38 -8.90
N ASN A 158 2.40 -17.66 -9.28
CA ASN A 158 2.02 -18.10 -10.63
C ASN A 158 0.52 -17.96 -10.92
N ASN A 159 -0.32 -18.07 -9.89
CA ASN A 159 -1.76 -17.82 -10.03
C ASN A 159 -2.09 -16.32 -10.18
N SER A 160 -1.14 -15.44 -9.85
CA SER A 160 -1.32 -13.99 -9.96
C SER A 160 -0.90 -13.50 -11.35
N LYS A 161 -1.80 -12.80 -12.06
CA LYS A 161 -1.47 -12.26 -13.41
C LYS A 161 -0.30 -11.27 -13.35
N PRO A 162 0.58 -11.23 -14.37
CA PRO A 162 1.68 -10.27 -14.45
C PRO A 162 1.16 -8.84 -14.66
N SER A 163 1.80 -7.84 -14.04
CA SER A 163 1.31 -6.45 -13.91
C SER A 163 0.95 -5.75 -15.23
N LEU A 164 1.56 -6.13 -16.35
CA LEU A 164 1.29 -5.54 -17.67
C LEU A 164 -0.03 -6.03 -18.32
N GLN A 165 -0.71 -7.01 -17.72
CA GLN A 165 -1.93 -7.62 -18.25
C GLN A 165 -3.11 -7.58 -17.26
N VAL A 166 -3.06 -6.67 -16.29
CA VAL A 166 -3.98 -6.64 -15.14
C VAL A 166 -5.02 -5.52 -15.30
N THR A 167 -6.29 -5.89 -15.29
CA THR A 167 -7.40 -4.93 -15.13
C THR A 167 -7.58 -4.54 -13.67
N ALA A 168 -8.31 -3.45 -13.38
CA ALA A 168 -8.67 -3.11 -11.99
C ALA A 168 -9.40 -4.27 -11.27
N SER A 169 -10.17 -5.08 -12.00
CA SER A 169 -10.84 -6.27 -11.45
C SER A 169 -9.87 -7.39 -11.14
N ASP A 170 -8.80 -7.56 -11.92
CA ASP A 170 -7.79 -8.58 -11.65
C ASP A 170 -6.97 -8.25 -10.40
N LEU A 171 -6.80 -6.98 -10.05
CA LEU A 171 -6.18 -6.57 -8.78
C LEU A 171 -7.04 -6.90 -7.56
N LEU A 172 -8.33 -7.17 -7.75
CA LEU A 172 -9.18 -7.67 -6.68
C LEU A 172 -8.91 -9.14 -6.38
N PHE A 173 -8.24 -9.88 -7.29
CA PHE A 173 -7.75 -11.23 -7.00
C PHE A 173 -6.83 -11.19 -5.79
N ARG A 174 -7.15 -12.00 -4.77
CA ARG A 174 -6.47 -12.00 -3.46
C ARG A 174 -6.33 -10.58 -2.86
N ASN A 175 -7.23 -9.66 -3.22
CA ASN A 175 -7.23 -8.25 -2.80
C ASN A 175 -5.89 -7.53 -2.98
N GLY A 176 -5.18 -7.79 -4.07
CA GLY A 176 -3.94 -7.08 -4.41
C GLY A 176 -2.73 -7.45 -3.54
N HIS A 177 -2.81 -8.50 -2.71
CA HIS A 177 -1.72 -8.90 -1.82
C HIS A 177 -0.44 -9.32 -2.57
N TYR A 178 -0.58 -9.84 -3.79
CA TYR A 178 0.53 -10.24 -4.67
C TYR A 178 0.91 -9.18 -5.71
N THR A 179 0.22 -8.04 -5.74
CA THR A 179 0.60 -6.93 -6.60
C THR A 179 1.99 -6.42 -6.20
N PRO A 180 2.93 -6.22 -7.14
CA PRO A 180 4.20 -5.56 -6.87
C PRO A 180 4.00 -4.19 -6.21
N GLN A 181 4.87 -3.86 -5.28
CA GLN A 181 4.80 -2.59 -4.56
C GLN A 181 5.09 -1.42 -5.51
N TYR A 182 5.97 -1.64 -6.49
CA TYR A 182 6.28 -0.68 -7.55
C TYR A 182 5.02 -0.15 -8.24
N ASP A 183 4.05 -1.02 -8.52
CA ASP A 183 2.83 -0.63 -9.23
C ASP A 183 1.97 0.35 -8.42
N PHE A 184 2.05 0.33 -7.08
CA PHE A 184 1.39 1.34 -6.24
C PHE A 184 2.09 2.70 -6.30
N ILE A 185 3.41 2.72 -6.54
CA ILE A 185 4.23 3.93 -6.51
C ILE A 185 4.30 4.58 -7.88
N VAL A 186 4.37 3.79 -8.94
CA VAL A 186 4.60 4.23 -10.30
C VAL A 186 3.57 3.57 -11.22
N SER A 187 2.89 4.38 -12.04
CA SER A 187 1.89 3.88 -12.97
C SER A 187 2.51 2.96 -14.02
N SER A 188 1.71 1.98 -14.45
CA SER A 188 2.01 1.14 -15.59
C SER A 188 0.97 1.38 -16.68
N PRO A 189 1.36 1.55 -17.97
CA PRO A 189 2.73 1.48 -18.50
C PRO A 189 3.51 2.80 -18.42
N ASP A 190 2.85 3.94 -18.18
CA ASP A 190 3.38 5.29 -18.42
C ASP A 190 4.52 5.75 -17.48
N GLN A 191 4.86 4.95 -16.47
CA GLN A 191 5.93 5.20 -15.50
C GLN A 191 5.78 6.54 -14.74
N VAL A 192 4.55 7.00 -14.50
CA VAL A 192 4.29 8.23 -13.75
C VAL A 192 4.30 7.91 -12.26
N ARG A 193 5.12 8.63 -11.49
CA ARG A 193 5.12 8.50 -10.02
C ARG A 193 3.79 9.00 -9.46
N MET A 194 3.08 8.11 -8.78
CA MET A 194 1.77 8.33 -8.17
C MET A 194 1.86 8.67 -6.68
N VAL A 195 2.94 8.25 -6.00
CA VAL A 195 3.13 8.43 -4.56
C VAL A 195 4.28 9.40 -4.30
N ASP A 196 4.00 10.46 -3.54
CA ASP A 196 4.95 11.53 -3.24
C ASP A 196 6.03 11.05 -2.27
N TYR A 197 5.64 10.45 -1.14
CA TYR A 197 6.57 9.99 -0.10
C TYR A 197 6.56 8.47 0.04
N VAL A 198 7.70 7.83 -0.17
CA VAL A 198 7.84 6.39 -0.03
C VAL A 198 8.78 6.11 1.13
N MET A 199 8.28 5.40 2.14
CA MET A 199 9.04 5.04 3.33
C MET A 199 9.45 3.57 3.33
N HIS A 200 10.57 3.26 3.97
CA HIS A 200 11.01 1.89 4.17
C HIS A 200 10.52 1.35 5.51
N MET A 201 9.86 0.18 5.49
CA MET A 201 9.38 -0.46 6.71
C MET A 201 10.50 -0.72 7.75
N LYS A 202 11.74 -0.94 7.32
CA LYS A 202 12.90 -1.12 8.21
C LYS A 202 13.34 0.16 8.94
N ASN A 203 13.06 1.32 8.37
CA ASN A 203 13.43 2.65 8.86
C ASN A 203 12.19 3.43 9.35
N LEU A 204 11.03 2.76 9.44
CA LEU A 204 9.74 3.43 9.60
C LEU A 204 9.68 4.31 10.86
N ASN A 205 10.36 3.93 11.93
CA ASN A 205 10.42 4.73 13.15
C ASN A 205 11.14 6.07 12.93
N ASP A 206 12.13 6.10 12.05
CA ASP A 206 12.95 7.27 11.78
C ASP A 206 12.32 8.15 10.68
N GLU A 207 11.62 7.54 9.73
CA GLU A 207 11.03 8.24 8.58
C GLU A 207 9.60 8.75 8.84
N PHE A 208 8.84 8.10 9.73
CA PHE A 208 7.43 8.45 9.96
C PHE A 208 7.24 9.80 10.66
N GLN A 209 7.95 10.03 11.77
CA GLN A 209 7.76 11.24 12.58
C GLN A 209 8.09 12.53 11.79
N PRO A 210 9.21 12.62 11.06
CA PRO A 210 9.51 13.82 10.26
C PRO A 210 8.42 14.14 9.22
N LEU A 211 7.83 13.12 8.59
CA LEU A 211 6.73 13.34 7.65
C LEU A 211 5.46 13.83 8.34
N MET A 212 5.11 13.25 9.50
CA MET A 212 3.96 13.72 10.26
C MET A 212 4.13 15.17 10.72
N ASP A 213 5.33 15.52 11.21
CA ASP A 213 5.68 16.87 11.64
C ASP A 213 5.59 17.88 10.49
N ALA A 214 6.09 17.52 9.29
CA ALA A 214 6.02 18.35 8.10
C ALA A 214 4.58 18.69 7.67
N TYR A 215 3.62 17.79 7.94
CA TYR A 215 2.20 18.01 7.68
C TYR A 215 1.41 18.51 8.90
N GLY A 216 2.07 18.74 10.04
CA GLY A 216 1.42 19.14 11.30
C GLY A 216 0.43 18.10 11.83
N ILE A 217 0.67 16.81 11.53
CA ILE A 217 -0.19 15.70 11.94
C ILE A 217 0.30 15.17 13.29
N ASN A 218 -0.55 15.27 14.32
CA ASN A 218 -0.24 14.72 15.64
C ASN A 218 -0.44 13.20 15.67
N ALA A 219 0.55 12.46 15.17
CA ALA A 219 0.61 11.01 15.21
C ALA A 219 2.06 10.54 15.36
N ALA A 220 2.26 9.51 16.19
CA ALA A 220 3.54 8.85 16.42
C ALA A 220 3.39 7.33 16.32
N MET A 221 4.48 6.67 15.92
CA MET A 221 4.53 5.21 15.89
C MET A 221 4.34 4.64 17.31
N PRO A 222 3.51 3.59 17.47
CA PRO A 222 3.30 3.00 18.78
C PRO A 222 4.59 2.32 19.28
N PRO A 223 4.90 2.39 20.58
CA PRO A 223 6.12 1.82 21.16
C PRO A 223 6.19 0.29 21.04
N ARG A 224 5.03 -0.36 20.88
CA ARG A 224 4.92 -1.77 20.53
C ARG A 224 4.34 -1.88 19.13
N LYS A 225 5.01 -2.65 18.27
CA LYS A 225 4.46 -3.05 16.97
C LYS A 225 3.11 -3.77 17.22
N ALA A 226 2.00 -3.14 16.83
CA ALA A 226 0.71 -3.82 16.79
C ALA A 226 0.74 -4.86 15.65
N ASN A 227 0.21 -6.06 15.88
CA ASN A 227 0.17 -7.16 14.91
C ASN A 227 1.55 -7.74 14.49
N VAL A 228 2.54 -7.74 15.39
CA VAL A 228 3.69 -8.65 15.20
C VAL A 228 3.15 -10.07 15.27
N ALA A 229 3.67 -10.94 14.39
CA ALA A 229 3.60 -12.37 14.60
C ALA A 229 4.33 -12.68 15.93
N HIS A 230 3.61 -12.59 17.06
CA HIS A 230 4.15 -12.75 18.41
C HIS A 230 4.55 -14.20 18.73
N GLU A 231 4.28 -15.13 17.82
CA GLU A 231 4.63 -16.55 17.92
C GLU A 231 5.50 -16.90 16.71
N GLU A 232 6.71 -17.40 17.02
CA GLU A 232 7.68 -18.15 16.21
C GLU A 232 7.49 -18.04 14.68
N ARG A 233 8.30 -17.16 14.07
CA ARG A 233 8.62 -17.27 12.64
C ARG A 233 9.89 -18.10 12.55
N ASP A 234 9.73 -19.41 12.40
CA ASP A 234 10.88 -20.30 12.26
C ASP A 234 11.47 -20.24 10.85
N LEU A 235 10.68 -19.77 9.88
CA LEU A 235 11.11 -19.58 8.51
C LEU A 235 11.56 -18.13 8.28
N SER A 236 12.59 -18.00 7.47
CA SER A 236 13.22 -16.76 7.01
C SER A 236 13.37 -16.77 5.49
N ALA A 237 13.83 -15.67 4.90
CA ALA A 237 14.18 -15.62 3.48
C ALA A 237 15.26 -16.67 3.10
N ASP A 238 16.09 -17.11 4.04
CA ASP A 238 17.15 -18.11 3.79
C ASP A 238 16.59 -19.52 3.51
N HIS A 239 15.32 -19.75 3.84
CA HIS A 239 14.63 -21.01 3.56
C HIS A 239 14.03 -21.07 2.15
N LEU A 240 14.19 -20.02 1.34
CA LEU A 240 13.70 -19.98 -0.03
C LEU A 240 14.66 -20.72 -0.98
N GLU A 241 14.11 -21.67 -1.72
CA GLU A 241 14.81 -22.38 -2.79
C GLU A 241 15.16 -21.42 -3.95
N ASP A 242 16.23 -21.73 -4.68
CA ASP A 242 16.67 -20.95 -5.85
C ASP A 242 15.55 -20.73 -6.87
N ALA A 243 14.72 -21.74 -7.13
CA ALA A 243 13.58 -21.63 -8.03
C ALA A 243 12.53 -20.61 -7.54
N THR A 244 12.28 -20.57 -6.23
CA THR A 244 11.35 -19.61 -5.63
C THR A 244 11.97 -18.21 -5.62
N ASN A 245 13.26 -18.09 -5.30
CA ASN A 245 14.00 -16.84 -5.36
C ASN A 245 14.00 -16.25 -6.78
N ALA A 246 14.26 -17.06 -7.80
CA ALA A 246 14.22 -16.65 -9.20
C ALA A 246 12.83 -16.12 -9.58
N LEU A 247 11.76 -16.83 -9.18
CA LEU A 247 10.38 -16.39 -9.44
C LEU A 247 10.05 -15.07 -8.74
N ILE A 248 10.49 -14.88 -7.50
CA ILE A 248 10.28 -13.62 -6.77
C ILE A 248 11.05 -12.48 -7.43
N ASN A 249 12.30 -12.71 -7.82
CA ASN A 249 13.11 -11.71 -8.51
C ASN A 249 12.53 -11.31 -9.87
N ASP A 250 12.00 -12.27 -10.63
CA ASP A 250 11.31 -12.00 -11.90
C ASP A 250 10.05 -11.16 -11.67
N ARG A 251 9.17 -11.58 -10.74
CA ARG A 251 7.88 -10.91 -10.52
C ARG A 251 8.00 -9.54 -9.84
N TYR A 252 8.95 -9.39 -8.93
CA TYR A 252 9.11 -8.23 -8.04
C TYR A 252 10.43 -7.47 -8.27
N GLY A 253 11.13 -7.70 -9.40
CA GLY A 253 12.41 -7.05 -9.73
C GLY A 253 12.41 -5.53 -9.52
N LYS A 254 11.35 -4.86 -9.99
CA LYS A 254 11.17 -3.41 -9.83
C LYS A 254 10.97 -2.95 -8.39
N ASP A 255 10.46 -3.80 -7.50
CA ASP A 255 10.39 -3.49 -6.07
C ASP A 255 11.80 -3.40 -5.47
N PHE A 256 12.71 -4.29 -5.87
CA PHE A 256 14.11 -4.26 -5.44
C PHE A 256 14.85 -3.03 -5.99
N GLU A 257 14.57 -2.65 -7.24
CA GLU A 257 15.12 -1.43 -7.85
C GLU A 257 14.66 -0.17 -7.10
N LEU A 258 13.35 -0.07 -6.83
CA LEU A 258 12.76 1.01 -6.03
C LEU A 258 13.46 1.12 -4.68
N MET A 259 13.70 -0.01 -4.01
CA MET A 259 14.39 -0.02 -2.71
C MET A 259 15.86 0.42 -2.78
N LYS A 260 16.54 0.20 -3.91
CA LYS A 260 17.92 0.64 -4.12
C LYS A 260 18.01 2.13 -4.45
N ALA A 261 17.08 2.64 -5.27
CA ALA A 261 17.05 4.04 -5.68
C ALA A 261 16.96 4.99 -4.48
N GLN A 262 16.12 4.67 -3.49
CA GLN A 262 15.97 5.50 -2.28
C GLN A 262 17.22 5.55 -1.39
N ARG A 263 18.09 4.54 -1.42
CA ARG A 263 19.36 4.56 -0.67
C ARG A 263 20.37 5.56 -1.26
N LYS A 264 20.28 5.83 -2.57
CA LYS A 264 21.20 6.76 -3.26
C LYS A 264 20.81 8.23 -3.07
N GLU A 265 19.56 8.52 -2.73
CA GLU A 265 19.11 9.89 -2.43
C GLU A 265 19.44 10.33 -0.98
N THR A 266 19.87 9.39 -0.14
CA THR A 266 20.15 9.61 1.30
C THR A 266 21.63 9.41 1.67
N SER A 267 22.52 9.16 0.69
CA SER A 267 23.98 9.05 0.84
C SER A 267 24.68 10.20 0.14
#